data_AF-A0A7C8CXS8-F1
#
_entry.id   AF-A0A7C8CXS8-F1
#
_cell.length_a   1.000
_cell.length_b   1.000
_cell.length_c   1.000
_cell.angle_alpha   90.00
_cell.angle_beta   90.00
_cell.angle_gamma   90.00
#
_symmetry.space_group_name_H-M   'P 1'
#
loop_
_entity.id
_entity.type
_entity.pdbx_description
1 polymer ?
#
loop_
_entity_poly.entity_id
_entity_poly.type
_entity_poly.pdbx_seq_one_letter_code
_entity_poly.pdbx_strand_id
1 'polypeptide(L)'
;MSGMWTYFARRLLLVPVTFLIITFMVYAVLRLTPGGPIEQLENQMKAAAAGEAGGGGGGGLLGDGGGLDEKARDELKAYYNLDQPIPLAYLQWLGVWPKKTRDPVSLAQRDLNPPFWQQSQSLWNAYRIGNEDLDRSVIAGEFQVSGETILREITPSDRQQQPQVIEQAARLLAGGVSSRAQLDRLLEAQGWSRSGSRFMRALTDEEKKGSGLPAQVHAQMITTEADFAALQTHLESMKMESNRNGSYYHVDHAFSGIIQGDFGRSFTYNEDALDVITSKFPISIYFGLIG
;
A
#
# COMPACT_ATOMS: atom_id res chain seq x y z
N MET A 1 25.86 9.60 -53.14
CA MET A 1 24.80 8.61 -52.83
C MET A 1 24.41 8.63 -51.34
N SER A 2 24.37 9.79 -50.69
CA SER A 2 24.18 9.90 -49.22
C SER A 2 22.73 10.10 -48.78
N GLY A 3 21.84 10.64 -49.62
CA GLY A 3 20.49 11.05 -49.20
C GLY A 3 19.57 9.93 -48.73
N MET A 4 19.59 8.76 -49.39
CA MET A 4 18.72 7.63 -49.04
C MET A 4 19.18 6.93 -47.74
N TRP A 5 20.50 6.82 -47.55
CA TRP A 5 21.09 6.26 -46.33
C TRP A 5 20.83 7.16 -45.11
N THR A 6 20.90 8.49 -45.28
CA THR A 6 20.57 9.44 -44.21
C THR A 6 19.09 9.36 -43.81
N TYR A 7 18.17 9.23 -44.77
CA TYR A 7 16.75 9.03 -44.46
C TYR A 7 16.50 7.69 -43.75
N PHE A 8 17.13 6.62 -44.24
CA PHE A 8 17.01 5.29 -43.64
C PHE A 8 17.56 5.27 -42.21
N ALA A 9 18.76 5.80 -41.97
CA ALA A 9 19.36 5.91 -40.64
C ALA A 9 18.53 6.78 -39.70
N ARG A 10 17.99 7.91 -40.18
CA ARG A 10 17.09 8.77 -39.39
C ARG A 10 15.81 8.03 -38.99
N ARG A 11 15.21 7.27 -39.91
CA ARG A 11 13.98 6.51 -39.63
C ARG A 11 14.26 5.32 -38.72
N LEU A 12 15.36 4.60 -38.93
CA LEU A 12 15.79 3.50 -38.08
C LEU A 12 16.06 3.96 -36.64
N LEU A 13 16.67 5.13 -36.46
CA LEU A 13 16.92 5.72 -35.15
C LEU A 13 15.64 6.30 -34.49
N LEU A 14 14.67 6.75 -35.30
CA LEU A 14 13.37 7.21 -34.80
C LEU A 14 12.47 6.06 -34.34
N VAL A 15 12.61 4.84 -34.87
CA VAL A 15 11.75 3.70 -34.51
C VAL A 15 11.83 3.39 -32.99
N PRO A 16 13.00 3.18 -32.37
CA PRO A 16 13.08 2.95 -30.92
C PRO A 16 12.50 4.11 -30.11
N VAL A 17 12.75 5.35 -30.54
CA VAL A 17 12.26 6.55 -29.84
C VAL A 17 10.73 6.62 -29.88
N THR A 18 10.14 6.45 -31.06
CA THR A 18 8.67 6.45 -31.22
C THR A 18 8.02 5.28 -30.49
N PHE A 19 8.63 4.10 -30.51
CA PHE A 19 8.16 2.94 -29.77
C PHE A 19 8.16 3.18 -28.26
N LEU A 20 9.23 3.73 -27.70
CA LEU A 20 9.31 4.10 -26.28
C LEU A 20 8.25 5.15 -25.91
N ILE A 21 8.05 6.17 -26.75
CA ILE A 21 7.03 7.20 -26.51
C ILE A 21 5.63 6.59 -26.49
N ILE A 22 5.27 5.78 -27.49
CA ILE A 22 3.94 5.18 -27.58
C ILE A 22 3.72 4.19 -26.44
N THR A 23 4.69 3.33 -26.13
CA THR A 23 4.56 2.37 -25.03
C THR A 23 4.50 3.05 -23.66
N PHE A 24 5.28 4.11 -23.43
CA PHE A 24 5.17 4.94 -22.22
C PHE A 24 3.79 5.59 -22.11
N MET A 25 3.26 6.14 -23.21
CA MET A 25 1.92 6.74 -23.23
C MET A 25 0.85 5.71 -22.87
N VAL A 26 0.87 4.52 -23.48
CA VAL A 26 -0.06 3.42 -23.15
C VAL A 26 0.09 3.01 -21.68
N TYR A 27 1.32 2.84 -21.20
CA TYR A 27 1.61 2.49 -19.82
C TYR A 27 1.07 3.53 -18.82
N ALA A 28 1.27 4.82 -19.12
CA ALA A 28 0.78 5.91 -18.29
C ALA A 28 -0.75 5.96 -18.26
N VAL A 29 -1.41 5.80 -19.42
CA VAL A 29 -2.87 5.73 -19.49
C VAL A 29 -3.40 4.57 -18.64
N LEU A 30 -2.80 3.37 -18.75
CA LEU A 30 -3.20 2.20 -17.96
C LEU A 30 -2.99 2.38 -16.44
N ARG A 31 -1.97 3.14 -16.02
CA ARG A 31 -1.76 3.47 -14.60
C ARG A 31 -2.73 4.52 -14.05
N LEU A 32 -3.31 5.35 -14.92
CA LEU A 32 -4.25 6.41 -14.53
C LEU A 32 -5.71 5.97 -14.68
N THR A 33 -5.98 4.87 -15.37
CA THR A 33 -7.34 4.34 -15.50
C THR A 33 -7.83 3.74 -14.18
N PRO A 34 -9.03 4.13 -13.71
CA PRO A 34 -9.65 3.53 -12.54
C PRO A 34 -10.02 2.05 -12.82
N GLY A 35 -9.95 1.21 -11.80
CA GLY A 35 -10.20 -0.24 -11.89
C GLY A 35 -8.92 -1.08 -11.99
N GLY A 36 -7.80 -0.58 -11.50
CA GLY A 36 -6.54 -1.33 -11.46
C GLY A 36 -6.61 -2.62 -10.61
N PRO A 37 -5.61 -3.51 -10.69
CA PRO A 37 -5.62 -4.80 -10.00
C PRO A 37 -5.82 -4.70 -8.48
N ILE A 38 -5.28 -3.65 -7.85
CA ILE A 38 -5.46 -3.39 -6.41
C ILE A 38 -6.90 -3.03 -6.09
N GLU A 39 -7.51 -2.15 -6.87
CA GLU A 39 -8.91 -1.74 -6.67
C GLU A 39 -9.87 -2.91 -6.92
N GLN A 40 -9.53 -3.81 -7.85
CA GLN A 40 -10.31 -5.04 -8.06
C GLN A 40 -10.22 -5.99 -6.87
N LEU A 41 -9.02 -6.24 -6.32
CA LEU A 41 -8.86 -7.03 -5.09
C LEU A 41 -9.59 -6.38 -3.92
N GLU A 42 -9.44 -5.07 -3.75
CA GLU A 42 -10.09 -4.31 -2.68
C GLU A 42 -11.61 -4.38 -2.79
N ASN A 43 -12.16 -4.20 -3.99
CA ASN A 43 -13.59 -4.30 -4.24
C ASN A 43 -14.11 -5.73 -4.07
N GLN A 44 -13.33 -6.75 -4.45
CA GLN A 44 -13.67 -8.16 -4.20
C GLN A 44 -13.71 -8.47 -2.70
N MET A 45 -12.74 -7.98 -1.92
CA MET A 45 -12.75 -8.19 -0.47
C MET A 45 -13.85 -7.39 0.21
N LYS A 46 -14.09 -6.14 -0.21
CA LYS A 46 -15.23 -5.33 0.26
C LYS A 46 -16.57 -6.01 -0.04
N ALA A 47 -16.72 -6.60 -1.23
CA ALA A 47 -17.91 -7.35 -1.61
C ALA A 47 -18.03 -8.68 -0.84
N ALA A 48 -16.93 -9.38 -0.57
CA ALA A 48 -16.91 -10.59 0.23
C ALA A 48 -17.29 -10.31 1.70
N ALA A 49 -16.70 -9.28 2.30
CA ALA A 49 -17.03 -8.82 3.66
C ALA A 49 -18.48 -8.32 3.77
N ALA A 50 -19.01 -7.68 2.72
CA ALA A 50 -20.42 -7.30 2.66
C ALA A 50 -21.37 -8.49 2.47
N GLY A 51 -20.90 -9.58 1.85
CA GLY A 51 -21.65 -10.83 1.66
C GLY A 51 -21.68 -11.72 2.91
N GLU A 52 -20.67 -11.65 3.78
CA GLU A 52 -20.61 -12.40 5.05
C GLU A 52 -21.44 -11.79 6.18
N ALA A 53 -21.93 -10.56 6.05
CA ALA A 53 -22.88 -9.95 6.99
C ALA A 53 -24.27 -10.67 7.03
N GLY A 54 -24.49 -11.68 6.18
CA GLY A 54 -25.71 -12.49 6.14
C GLY A 54 -25.64 -13.86 6.85
N GLY A 55 -24.50 -14.26 7.43
CA GLY A 55 -24.33 -15.58 8.04
C GLY A 55 -23.68 -15.49 9.43
N GLY A 56 -24.47 -15.72 10.48
CA GLY A 56 -24.03 -15.53 11.86
C GLY A 56 -22.88 -16.43 12.32
N GLY A 57 -22.01 -15.87 13.16
CA GLY A 57 -21.17 -16.60 14.12
C GLY A 57 -19.67 -16.51 13.88
N GLY A 58 -19.03 -15.42 14.33
CA GLY A 58 -17.57 -15.32 14.40
C GLY A 58 -17.10 -13.88 14.60
N GLY A 59 -16.95 -13.47 15.87
CA GLY A 59 -16.46 -12.14 16.22
C GLY A 59 -15.02 -11.93 15.76
N GLY A 60 -14.84 -11.11 14.72
CA GLY A 60 -13.60 -10.45 14.35
C GLY A 60 -13.89 -8.96 14.21
N LEU A 61 -13.10 -8.13 14.91
CA LEU A 61 -13.12 -6.66 14.92
C LEU A 61 -13.38 -6.05 13.54
N LEU A 62 -14.63 -5.68 13.27
CA LEU A 62 -15.01 -4.83 12.14
C LEU A 62 -15.10 -3.39 12.65
N GLY A 63 -13.93 -2.74 12.72
CA GLY A 63 -13.84 -1.28 12.75
C GLY A 63 -14.19 -0.69 11.38
N ASP A 64 -14.84 0.48 11.39
CA ASP A 64 -15.22 1.26 10.20
C ASP A 64 -13.99 1.52 9.31
N GLY A 65 -13.87 0.73 8.24
CA GLY A 65 -12.72 0.76 7.33
C GLY A 65 -12.54 -0.51 6.47
N GLY A 66 -13.62 -1.29 6.28
CA GLY A 66 -13.62 -2.58 5.57
C GLY A 66 -12.93 -2.49 4.21
N GLY A 67 -11.67 -2.91 4.20
CA GLY A 67 -10.72 -2.81 3.15
C GLY A 67 -9.58 -3.77 3.52
N LEU A 68 -8.75 -4.16 2.56
CA LEU A 68 -7.46 -4.78 2.87
C LEU A 68 -6.85 -4.06 4.09
N ASP A 69 -6.41 -4.81 5.12
CA ASP A 69 -5.60 -4.27 6.21
C ASP A 69 -4.59 -3.30 5.57
N GLU A 70 -4.44 -2.09 6.09
CA GLU A 70 -3.63 -1.04 5.42
C GLU A 70 -2.23 -1.60 5.06
N LYS A 71 -1.75 -2.51 5.91
CA LYS A 71 -0.53 -3.32 5.73
C LYS A 71 -0.55 -4.21 4.48
N ALA A 72 -1.66 -4.88 4.18
CA ALA A 72 -1.84 -5.69 2.98
C ALA A 72 -1.96 -4.84 1.70
N ARG A 73 -2.56 -3.64 1.78
CA ARG A 73 -2.58 -2.69 0.66
C ARG A 73 -1.17 -2.23 0.33
N ASP A 74 -0.42 -1.83 1.34
CA ASP A 74 0.93 -1.31 1.17
C ASP A 74 1.90 -2.40 0.69
N GLU A 75 1.71 -3.65 1.11
CA GLU A 75 2.47 -4.79 0.57
C GLU A 75 2.19 -5.02 -0.91
N LEU A 76 0.93 -4.87 -1.33
CA LEU A 76 0.57 -4.95 -2.75
C LEU A 76 1.07 -3.74 -3.55
N LYS A 77 1.00 -2.52 -3.02
CA LYS A 77 1.57 -1.33 -3.69
C LYS A 77 3.09 -1.47 -3.89
N ALA A 78 3.77 -1.97 -2.87
CA ALA A 78 5.19 -2.27 -2.92
C ALA A 78 5.49 -3.38 -3.94
N TYR A 79 4.66 -4.42 -4.00
CA TYR A 79 4.81 -5.52 -4.95
C TYR A 79 4.67 -5.06 -6.41
N TYR A 80 3.74 -4.16 -6.72
CA TYR A 80 3.52 -3.66 -8.08
C TYR A 80 4.32 -2.39 -8.42
N ASN A 81 5.24 -1.96 -7.56
CA ASN A 81 5.97 -0.69 -7.67
C ASN A 81 5.01 0.48 -8.00
N LEU A 82 3.83 0.49 -7.36
CA LEU A 82 2.82 1.53 -7.53
C LEU A 82 3.21 2.81 -6.78
N ASP A 83 4.11 2.71 -5.80
CA ASP A 83 4.61 3.85 -5.01
C ASP A 83 5.64 4.72 -5.73
N GLN A 84 6.08 4.30 -6.92
CA GLN A 84 7.11 5.00 -7.69
C GLN A 84 6.49 5.91 -8.76
N PRO A 85 7.14 7.05 -9.09
CA PRO A 85 6.66 7.92 -10.16
C PRO A 85 6.60 7.17 -11.49
N ILE A 86 5.56 7.43 -12.28
CA ILE A 86 5.23 6.70 -13.53
C ILE A 86 6.46 6.51 -14.45
N PRO A 87 7.32 7.51 -14.69
CA PRO A 87 8.51 7.33 -15.52
C PRO A 87 9.49 6.28 -14.97
N LEU A 88 9.74 6.29 -13.65
CA LEU A 88 10.66 5.35 -13.02
C LEU A 88 10.10 3.92 -13.08
N ALA A 89 8.80 3.78 -12.78
CA ALA A 89 8.12 2.51 -12.86
C ALA A 89 8.09 1.93 -14.28
N TYR A 90 7.94 2.78 -15.30
CA TYR A 90 8.04 2.36 -16.71
C TYR A 90 9.45 1.87 -17.06
N LEU A 91 10.49 2.56 -16.62
CA LEU A 91 11.88 2.13 -16.86
C LEU A 91 12.20 0.80 -16.16
N GLN A 92 11.69 0.58 -14.95
CA GLN A 92 11.78 -0.71 -14.25
C GLN A 92 10.99 -1.81 -14.96
N TRP A 93 9.77 -1.52 -15.40
CA TRP A 93 8.94 -2.47 -16.16
C TRP A 93 9.60 -2.88 -17.48
N LEU A 94 10.19 -1.91 -18.19
CA LEU A 94 10.96 -2.18 -19.39
C LEU A 94 12.24 -2.98 -19.06
N GLY A 95 12.77 -2.84 -17.85
CA GLY A 95 13.97 -3.51 -17.37
C GLY A 95 15.26 -2.74 -17.62
N VAL A 96 15.17 -1.45 -17.94
CA VAL A 96 16.35 -0.56 -18.12
C VAL A 96 16.77 0.13 -16.82
N TRP A 97 16.03 -0.08 -15.74
CA TRP A 97 16.33 0.45 -14.41
C TRP A 97 16.21 -0.66 -13.35
N PRO A 98 17.09 -0.71 -12.33
CA PRO A 98 17.01 -1.73 -11.31
C PRO A 98 15.72 -1.58 -10.49
N LYS A 99 15.05 -2.70 -10.22
CA LYS A 99 13.88 -2.77 -9.35
C LYS A 99 14.21 -3.50 -8.06
N LYS A 100 13.53 -3.14 -6.97
CA LYS A 100 13.61 -3.84 -5.70
C LYS A 100 12.83 -5.14 -5.81
N THR A 101 13.49 -6.28 -5.63
CA THR A 101 12.86 -7.61 -5.59
C THR A 101 12.82 -8.10 -4.16
N ARG A 102 11.70 -8.74 -3.79
CA ARG A 102 11.46 -9.29 -2.44
C ARG A 102 11.24 -10.79 -2.55
N ASP A 103 12.20 -11.57 -2.07
CA ASP A 103 12.11 -13.03 -2.08
C ASP A 103 11.89 -13.55 -0.65
N PRO A 104 10.84 -14.35 -0.39
CA PRO A 104 10.50 -14.76 0.97
C PRO A 104 11.61 -15.63 1.58
N VAL A 105 11.98 -15.33 2.81
CA VAL A 105 12.97 -16.12 3.56
C VAL A 105 12.32 -17.41 4.05
N SER A 106 12.85 -18.54 3.58
CA SER A 106 12.40 -19.88 3.99
C SER A 106 12.80 -20.20 5.43
N LEU A 107 12.05 -21.11 6.07
CA LEU A 107 12.35 -21.55 7.43
C LEU A 107 13.74 -22.20 7.55
N ALA A 108 14.14 -22.98 6.54
CA ALA A 108 15.46 -23.64 6.52
C ALA A 108 16.63 -22.63 6.52
N GLN A 109 16.44 -21.46 5.89
CA GLN A 109 17.45 -20.39 5.91
C GLN A 109 17.58 -19.74 7.30
N ARG A 110 16.52 -19.81 8.13
CA ARG A 110 16.55 -19.26 9.49
C ARG A 110 17.43 -20.08 10.43
N ASP A 111 17.55 -21.38 10.18
CA ASP A 111 18.36 -22.27 11.00
C ASP A 111 19.87 -22.10 10.77
N LEU A 112 20.27 -21.40 9.71
CA LEU A 112 21.68 -21.22 9.36
C LEU A 112 22.44 -20.25 10.28
N ASN A 113 21.74 -19.31 10.92
CA ASN A 113 22.37 -18.32 11.81
C ASN A 113 21.51 -18.05 13.07
N PRO A 114 21.51 -18.96 14.05
CA PRO A 114 20.62 -18.87 15.20
C PRO A 114 20.75 -17.56 16.02
N PRO A 115 21.96 -17.03 16.33
CA PRO A 115 22.08 -15.78 17.09
C PRO A 115 21.43 -14.59 16.39
N PHE A 116 21.61 -14.48 15.07
CA PHE A 116 20.97 -13.41 14.29
C PHE A 116 19.45 -13.50 14.37
N TRP A 117 18.89 -14.69 14.15
CA TRP A 117 17.45 -14.89 14.12
C TRP A 117 16.80 -14.77 15.51
N GLN A 118 17.52 -15.11 16.58
CA GLN A 118 17.08 -14.85 17.95
C GLN A 118 16.95 -13.34 18.20
N GLN A 119 17.91 -12.54 17.73
CA GLN A 119 17.83 -11.07 17.83
C GLN A 119 16.73 -10.49 16.94
N SER A 120 16.58 -10.98 15.70
CA SER A 120 15.46 -10.57 14.83
C SER A 120 14.12 -10.86 15.49
N GLN A 121 13.98 -12.05 16.09
CA GLN A 121 12.76 -12.45 16.76
C GLN A 121 12.48 -11.61 18.02
N SER A 122 13.50 -11.24 18.79
CA SER A 122 13.30 -10.39 19.97
C SER A 122 12.85 -8.98 19.60
N LEU A 123 13.45 -8.39 18.56
CA LEU A 123 13.05 -7.09 18.01
C LEU A 123 11.64 -7.14 17.42
N TRP A 124 11.31 -8.19 16.66
CA TRP A 124 9.96 -8.42 16.15
C TRP A 124 8.94 -8.55 17.28
N ASN A 125 9.28 -9.29 18.34
CA ASN A 125 8.39 -9.46 19.49
C ASN A 125 8.15 -8.12 20.21
N ALA A 126 9.19 -7.27 20.36
CA ALA A 126 9.04 -5.94 20.95
C ALA A 126 8.07 -5.08 20.14
N TYR A 127 8.27 -4.99 18.82
CA TYR A 127 7.35 -4.31 17.90
C TYR A 127 5.92 -4.85 18.01
N ARG A 128 5.75 -6.18 17.91
CA ARG A 128 4.44 -6.83 17.92
C ARG A 128 3.67 -6.54 19.22
N ILE A 129 4.34 -6.66 20.36
CA ILE A 129 3.72 -6.38 21.66
C ILE A 129 3.38 -4.89 21.78
N GLY A 130 4.30 -4.00 21.40
CA GLY A 130 4.06 -2.56 21.38
C GLY A 130 2.86 -2.18 20.51
N ASN A 131 2.75 -2.78 19.33
CA ASN A 131 1.62 -2.57 18.41
C ASN A 131 0.31 -3.10 19.00
N GLU A 132 0.29 -4.29 19.60
CA GLU A 132 -0.90 -4.84 20.28
C GLU A 132 -1.35 -3.98 21.46
N ASP A 133 -0.41 -3.42 22.22
CA ASP A 133 -0.70 -2.52 23.33
C ASP A 133 -1.20 -1.15 22.84
N LEU A 134 -0.64 -0.65 21.73
CA LEU A 134 -1.11 0.57 21.07
C LEU A 134 -2.54 0.39 20.57
N ASP A 135 -2.82 -0.69 19.85
CA ASP A 135 -4.15 -1.01 19.33
C ASP A 135 -5.18 -1.07 20.47
N ARG A 136 -4.82 -1.73 21.58
CA ARG A 136 -5.66 -1.76 22.79
C ARG A 136 -5.93 -0.36 23.36
N SER A 137 -4.91 0.49 23.44
CA SER A 137 -5.03 1.84 24.00
C SER A 137 -5.81 2.79 23.08
N VAL A 138 -5.65 2.63 21.76
CA VAL A 138 -6.40 3.33 20.73
C VAL A 138 -7.88 2.97 20.82
N ILE A 139 -8.20 1.68 20.94
CA ILE A 139 -9.58 1.20 21.12
C ILE A 139 -10.18 1.72 22.43
N ALA A 140 -9.46 1.61 23.55
CA ALA A 140 -9.94 2.02 24.86
C ALA A 140 -10.16 3.54 24.97
N GLY A 141 -9.34 4.33 24.30
CA GLY A 141 -9.42 5.79 24.32
C GLY A 141 -10.28 6.41 23.20
N GLU A 142 -10.95 5.59 22.40
CA GLU A 142 -11.68 6.01 21.19
C GLU A 142 -10.82 6.87 20.23
N PHE A 143 -9.53 6.57 20.16
CA PHE A 143 -8.62 7.19 19.20
C PHE A 143 -8.69 6.44 17.87
N GLN A 144 -8.18 7.06 16.81
CA GLN A 144 -8.00 6.42 15.51
C GLN A 144 -6.59 6.73 14.99
N VAL A 145 -5.89 5.73 14.48
CA VAL A 145 -4.59 5.95 13.83
C VAL A 145 -4.83 6.14 12.34
N SER A 146 -4.25 7.20 11.77
CA SER A 146 -4.28 7.50 10.35
C SER A 146 -2.86 7.79 9.88
N GLY A 147 -2.22 6.81 9.25
CA GLY A 147 -0.79 6.87 8.92
C GLY A 147 0.05 7.05 10.19
N GLU A 148 0.82 8.14 10.25
CA GLU A 148 1.70 8.47 11.37
C GLU A 148 1.02 9.38 12.42
N THR A 149 -0.28 9.65 12.29
CA THR A 149 -0.99 10.57 13.18
C THR A 149 -2.08 9.86 13.98
N ILE A 150 -2.10 10.13 15.29
CA ILE A 150 -3.22 9.75 16.16
C ILE A 150 -4.28 10.84 16.10
N LEU A 151 -5.50 10.41 15.80
CA LEU A 151 -6.69 11.22 15.76
C LEU A 151 -7.55 10.94 17.00
N ARG A 152 -8.19 11.99 17.50
CA ARG A 152 -9.13 11.96 18.62
C ARG A 152 -10.44 12.61 18.22
N GLU A 153 -11.55 12.17 18.80
CA GLU A 153 -12.82 12.88 18.67
C GLU A 153 -12.71 14.34 19.17
N ILE A 154 -13.33 15.25 18.42
CA ILE A 154 -13.40 16.69 18.75
C ILE A 154 -14.01 16.88 20.14
N THR A 155 -13.25 17.52 21.02
CA THR A 155 -13.67 17.82 22.40
C THR A 155 -14.60 19.03 22.46
N PRO A 156 -15.38 19.23 23.55
CA PRO A 156 -16.21 20.42 23.70
C PRO A 156 -15.43 21.74 23.56
N SER A 157 -14.17 21.78 24.00
CA SER A 157 -13.29 22.95 23.86
C SER A 157 -13.01 23.27 22.39
N ASP A 158 -12.74 22.25 21.58
CA ASP A 158 -12.55 22.40 20.12
C ASP A 158 -13.84 22.91 19.46
N ARG A 159 -15.00 22.47 19.97
CA ARG A 159 -16.30 22.97 19.50
C ARG A 159 -16.52 24.46 19.79
N GLN A 160 -15.98 24.95 20.89
CA GLN A 160 -16.03 26.37 21.21
C GLN A 160 -15.07 27.21 20.37
N GLN A 161 -13.93 26.64 19.96
CA GLN A 161 -12.95 27.34 19.12
C GLN A 161 -13.44 27.52 17.68
N GLN A 162 -14.16 26.53 17.12
CA GLN A 162 -14.62 26.57 15.73
C GLN A 162 -16.11 26.20 15.56
N PRO A 163 -17.04 26.95 16.18
CA PRO A 163 -18.45 26.59 16.20
C PRO A 163 -19.08 26.56 14.80
N GLN A 164 -18.68 27.50 13.93
CA GLN A 164 -19.23 27.62 12.57
C GLN A 164 -18.88 26.40 11.70
N VAL A 165 -17.63 25.92 11.79
CA VAL A 165 -17.16 24.76 11.03
C VAL A 165 -17.92 23.50 11.44
N ILE A 166 -18.14 23.32 12.74
CA ILE A 166 -18.82 22.13 13.27
C ILE A 166 -20.30 22.13 12.94
N GLU A 167 -20.97 23.27 13.02
CA GLU A 167 -22.36 23.36 12.55
C GLU A 167 -22.48 23.04 11.06
N GLN A 168 -21.57 23.57 10.24
CA GLN A 168 -21.55 23.30 8.82
C GLN A 168 -21.28 21.81 8.54
N ALA A 169 -20.30 21.22 9.23
CA ALA A 169 -19.99 19.80 9.14
C ALA A 169 -21.18 18.92 9.57
N ALA A 170 -21.89 19.29 10.64
CA ALA A 170 -23.08 18.57 11.10
C ALA A 170 -24.24 18.63 10.09
N ARG A 171 -24.46 19.79 9.46
CA ARG A 171 -25.47 19.94 8.38
C ARG A 171 -25.10 19.10 7.15
N LEU A 172 -23.82 19.13 6.75
CA LEU A 172 -23.33 18.32 5.65
C LEU A 172 -23.40 16.82 5.97
N LEU A 173 -23.16 16.40 7.20
CA LEU A 173 -23.33 15.01 7.62
C LEU A 173 -24.80 14.57 7.51
N ALA A 174 -25.75 15.43 7.90
CA ALA A 174 -27.19 15.16 7.78
C ALA A 174 -27.68 15.04 6.31
N GLY A 175 -26.98 15.66 5.36
CA GLY A 175 -27.25 15.52 3.92
C GLY A 175 -26.87 14.15 3.31
N GLY A 176 -26.25 13.27 4.10
CA GLY A 176 -25.93 11.90 3.73
C GLY A 176 -24.88 11.80 2.61
N VAL A 177 -25.07 10.83 1.70
CA VAL A 177 -24.09 10.53 0.64
C VAL A 177 -23.87 11.70 -0.32
N SER A 178 -24.91 12.51 -0.57
CA SER A 178 -24.89 13.61 -1.55
C SER A 178 -23.96 14.77 -1.15
N SER A 179 -23.76 14.97 0.15
CA SER A 179 -22.93 16.02 0.73
C SER A 179 -21.57 15.51 1.21
N ARG A 180 -21.29 14.20 1.08
CA ARG A 180 -20.08 13.55 1.59
C ARG A 180 -18.80 14.19 1.05
N ALA A 181 -18.70 14.40 -0.26
CA ALA A 181 -17.53 15.03 -0.87
C ALA A 181 -17.34 16.51 -0.49
N GLN A 182 -18.39 17.20 -0.04
CA GLN A 182 -18.28 18.56 0.50
C GLN A 182 -17.85 18.53 1.97
N LEU A 183 -18.37 17.57 2.74
CA LEU A 183 -17.97 17.33 4.12
C LEU A 183 -16.49 16.98 4.22
N ASP A 184 -16.03 16.01 3.42
CA ASP A 184 -14.65 15.54 3.46
C ASP A 184 -13.67 16.69 3.12
N ARG A 185 -13.97 17.50 2.10
CA ARG A 185 -13.19 18.71 1.77
C ARG A 185 -13.16 19.76 2.89
N LEU A 186 -14.29 19.96 3.59
CA LEU A 186 -14.37 20.90 4.70
C LEU A 186 -13.50 20.44 5.87
N LEU A 187 -13.54 19.15 6.19
CA LEU A 187 -12.75 18.56 7.27
C LEU A 187 -11.25 18.56 6.93
N GLU A 188 -10.88 18.16 5.71
CA GLU A 188 -9.49 18.18 5.23
C GLU A 188 -8.88 19.58 5.31
N ALA A 189 -9.64 20.63 4.98
CA ALA A 189 -9.19 22.01 5.10
C ALA A 189 -8.80 22.42 6.54
N GLN A 190 -9.32 21.72 7.55
CA GLN A 190 -8.99 21.92 8.96
C GLN A 190 -8.01 20.87 9.50
N GLY A 191 -7.53 19.94 8.64
CA GLY A 191 -6.75 18.78 9.08
C GLY A 191 -7.56 17.80 9.93
N TRP A 192 -8.88 17.79 9.77
CA TRP A 192 -9.80 16.88 10.45
C TRP A 192 -10.19 15.74 9.50
N SER A 193 -10.67 14.65 10.10
CA SER A 193 -11.18 13.48 9.40
C SER A 193 -12.50 13.05 10.01
N ARG A 194 -13.19 12.12 9.36
CA ARG A 194 -14.46 11.56 9.82
C ARG A 194 -14.32 10.07 10.09
N SER A 195 -14.90 9.62 11.20
CA SER A 195 -15.06 8.21 11.54
C SER A 195 -16.52 7.93 11.85
N GLY A 196 -17.24 7.25 10.96
CA GLY A 196 -18.71 7.14 11.03
C GLY A 196 -19.41 8.51 11.12
N SER A 197 -20.09 8.77 12.24
CA SER A 197 -20.75 10.04 12.55
C SER A 197 -19.91 11.02 13.38
N ARG A 198 -18.70 10.62 13.77
CA ARG A 198 -17.79 11.38 14.63
C ARG A 198 -16.80 12.18 13.79
N PHE A 199 -16.45 13.36 14.29
CA PHE A 199 -15.39 14.20 13.72
C PHE A 199 -14.11 14.00 14.54
N MET A 200 -13.02 13.72 13.84
CA MET A 200 -11.74 13.35 14.40
C MET A 200 -10.72 14.43 14.04
N ARG A 201 -9.86 14.81 14.98
CA ARG A 201 -8.76 15.75 14.75
C ARG A 201 -7.44 15.17 15.22
N ALA A 202 -6.34 15.64 14.65
CA ALA A 202 -5.01 15.32 15.15
C ALA A 202 -4.81 15.80 16.60
N LEU A 203 -3.97 15.09 17.35
CA LEU A 203 -3.52 15.54 18.68
C LEU A 203 -2.75 16.85 18.59
N THR A 204 -3.04 17.78 19.50
CA THR A 204 -2.27 19.03 19.62
C THR A 204 -0.91 18.77 20.24
N ASP A 205 0.03 19.69 20.08
CA ASP A 205 1.37 19.54 20.67
C ASP A 205 1.35 19.48 22.20
N GLU A 206 0.38 20.14 22.83
CA GLU A 206 0.15 20.06 24.28
C GLU A 206 -0.34 18.66 24.68
N GLU A 207 -1.27 18.07 23.92
CA GLU A 207 -1.77 16.72 24.18
C GLU A 207 -0.71 15.65 23.94
N LYS A 208 0.22 15.87 22.98
CA LYS A 208 1.34 14.96 22.72
C LYS A 208 2.39 14.97 23.83
N LYS A 209 2.62 16.13 24.46
CA LYS A 209 3.65 16.33 25.50
C LYS A 209 3.10 16.28 26.93
N GLY A 210 1.78 16.19 27.09
CA GLY A 210 1.12 16.14 28.38
C GLY A 210 1.32 14.82 29.13
N SER A 211 0.52 14.60 30.17
CA SER A 211 0.56 13.38 31.00
C SER A 211 -0.66 12.47 30.86
N GLY A 212 -1.65 12.88 30.06
CA GLY A 212 -2.89 12.13 29.86
C GLY A 212 -2.75 10.96 28.89
N LEU A 213 -3.85 10.20 28.73
CA LEU A 213 -3.96 9.09 27.80
C LEU A 213 -3.50 9.45 26.35
N PRO A 214 -3.84 10.62 25.77
CA PRO A 214 -3.34 10.99 24.44
C PRO A 214 -1.81 11.01 24.33
N ALA A 215 -1.12 11.54 25.35
CA ALA A 215 0.34 11.60 25.38
C ALA A 215 0.96 10.21 25.50
N GLN A 216 0.35 9.34 26.31
CA GLN A 216 0.78 7.95 26.48
C GLN A 216 0.66 7.16 25.18
N VAL A 217 -0.49 7.25 24.50
CA VAL A 217 -0.72 6.60 23.20
C VAL A 217 0.26 7.13 22.14
N HIS A 218 0.52 8.44 22.12
CA HIS A 218 1.50 9.04 21.22
C HIS A 218 2.94 8.58 21.49
N ALA A 219 3.36 8.53 22.75
CA ALA A 219 4.68 8.01 23.13
C ALA A 219 4.84 6.52 22.79
N GLN A 220 3.76 5.75 22.94
CA GLN A 220 3.73 4.33 22.59
C GLN A 220 3.84 4.11 21.08
N MET A 221 3.15 4.92 20.27
CA MET A 221 3.29 4.89 18.81
C MET A 221 4.74 5.16 18.39
N ILE A 222 5.37 6.19 18.95
CA ILE A 222 6.79 6.51 18.67
C ILE A 222 7.70 5.34 19.04
N THR A 223 7.49 4.75 20.21
CA THR A 223 8.28 3.59 20.68
C THR A 223 8.11 2.40 19.74
N THR A 224 6.87 2.10 19.35
CA THR A 224 6.54 0.99 18.45
C THR A 224 7.20 1.17 17.07
N GLU A 225 7.17 2.39 16.52
CA GLU A 225 7.87 2.69 15.27
C GLU A 225 9.40 2.59 15.41
N ALA A 226 9.96 3.01 16.55
CA ALA A 226 11.38 2.86 16.83
C ALA A 226 11.80 1.38 16.92
N ASP A 227 10.98 0.52 17.54
CA ASP A 227 11.22 -0.92 17.62
C ASP A 227 11.20 -1.56 16.21
N PHE A 228 10.26 -1.15 15.35
CA PHE A 228 10.23 -1.61 13.96
C PHE A 228 11.46 -1.14 13.17
N ALA A 229 11.86 0.12 13.33
CA ALA A 229 13.06 0.66 12.69
C ALA A 229 14.34 -0.06 13.14
N ALA A 230 14.43 -0.43 14.42
CA ALA A 230 15.53 -1.23 14.95
C ALA A 230 15.57 -2.63 14.33
N LEU A 231 14.41 -3.27 14.14
CA LEU A 231 14.32 -4.53 13.39
C LEU A 231 14.82 -4.38 11.95
N GLN A 232 14.37 -3.35 11.22
CA GLN A 232 14.83 -3.12 9.84
C GLN A 232 16.35 -2.93 9.78
N THR A 233 16.90 -2.07 10.65
CA THR A 233 18.35 -1.82 10.73
C THR A 233 19.14 -3.11 10.97
N HIS A 234 18.63 -4.01 11.83
CA HIS A 234 19.27 -5.31 12.07
C HIS A 234 19.25 -6.21 10.82
N LEU A 235 18.13 -6.23 10.10
CA LEU A 235 17.94 -7.04 8.88
C LEU A 235 18.74 -6.54 7.67
N GLU A 236 19.00 -5.23 7.58
CA GLU A 236 19.81 -4.62 6.52
C GLU A 236 21.20 -5.25 6.41
N SER A 237 21.79 -5.69 7.53
CA SER A 237 23.09 -6.36 7.56
C SER A 237 23.17 -7.62 6.69
N MET A 238 22.03 -8.27 6.43
CA MET A 238 21.90 -9.45 5.57
C MET A 238 21.11 -9.19 4.28
N LYS A 239 20.95 -7.91 3.89
CA LYS A 239 20.10 -7.50 2.76
C LYS A 239 18.69 -8.08 2.88
N MET A 240 18.12 -8.00 4.08
CA MET A 240 16.76 -8.45 4.35
C MET A 240 15.90 -7.29 4.81
N GLU A 241 14.59 -7.46 4.69
CA GLU A 241 13.60 -6.58 5.31
C GLU A 241 12.43 -7.39 5.86
N SER A 242 11.74 -6.84 6.86
CA SER A 242 10.51 -7.42 7.39
C SER A 242 9.30 -6.63 6.90
N ASN A 243 8.17 -7.30 6.65
CA ASN A 243 6.89 -6.60 6.63
C ASN A 243 6.36 -6.40 8.08
N ARG A 244 5.32 -5.58 8.23
CA ARG A 244 4.64 -5.33 9.52
C ARG A 244 3.74 -6.51 9.95
N ASN A 245 3.80 -7.65 9.25
CA ASN A 245 3.06 -8.88 9.51
C ASN A 245 3.97 -10.06 9.93
N GLY A 246 5.29 -9.84 10.04
CA GLY A 246 6.25 -10.81 10.56
C GLY A 246 6.85 -11.75 9.51
N SER A 247 6.65 -11.44 8.23
CA SER A 247 7.33 -12.12 7.12
C SER A 247 8.63 -11.39 6.78
N TYR A 248 9.67 -12.16 6.51
CA TYR A 248 11.00 -11.66 6.17
C TYR A 248 11.27 -11.93 4.69
N TYR A 249 11.93 -10.98 4.03
CA TYR A 249 12.25 -11.02 2.62
C TYR A 249 13.72 -10.69 2.40
N HIS A 250 14.38 -11.41 1.50
CA HIS A 250 15.62 -10.94 0.90
C HIS A 250 15.31 -9.80 -0.06
N VAL A 251 16.13 -8.75 0.02
CA VAL A 251 16.01 -7.55 -0.79
C VAL A 251 17.19 -7.48 -1.72
N ASP A 252 16.91 -7.59 -3.01
CA ASP A 252 17.90 -7.38 -4.06
C ASP A 252 17.46 -6.26 -5.01
N HIS A 253 18.45 -5.63 -5.62
CA HIS A 253 18.25 -4.64 -6.68
C HIS A 253 18.74 -5.24 -7.99
N ALA A 254 17.80 -5.80 -8.75
CA ALA A 254 18.09 -6.48 -10.00
C ALA A 254 17.43 -5.77 -11.20
N PHE A 255 18.09 -5.85 -12.36
CA PHE A 255 17.47 -5.51 -13.63
C PHE A 255 16.61 -6.70 -14.06
N SER A 256 15.29 -6.61 -13.86
CA SER A 256 14.39 -7.54 -14.52
C SER A 256 13.10 -6.86 -14.95
N GLY A 257 12.78 -7.07 -16.22
CA GLY A 257 11.62 -6.52 -16.91
C GLY A 257 11.55 -7.13 -18.30
N ILE A 258 10.77 -6.51 -19.18
CA ILE A 258 10.45 -7.07 -20.49
C ILE A 258 11.70 -7.36 -21.33
N ILE A 259 12.71 -6.49 -21.28
CA ILE A 259 13.94 -6.69 -22.05
C ILE A 259 14.72 -7.94 -21.57
N GLN A 260 14.61 -8.30 -20.29
CA GLN A 260 15.21 -9.51 -19.72
C GLN A 260 14.31 -10.74 -19.86
N GLY A 261 13.13 -10.61 -20.48
CA GLY A 261 12.16 -11.69 -20.60
C GLY A 261 11.33 -11.93 -19.33
N ASP A 262 11.39 -11.03 -18.35
CA ASP A 262 10.54 -11.07 -17.16
C ASP A 262 9.27 -10.25 -17.43
N PHE A 263 8.16 -10.94 -17.65
CA PHE A 263 6.83 -10.33 -17.86
C PHE A 263 6.02 -10.22 -16.56
N GLY A 264 6.63 -10.59 -15.42
CA GLY A 264 5.97 -10.63 -14.12
C GLY A 264 5.02 -11.81 -13.95
N ARG A 265 4.22 -11.76 -12.90
CA ARG A 265 3.21 -12.78 -12.57
C ARG A 265 1.81 -12.37 -13.02
N SER A 266 1.01 -13.37 -13.35
CA SER A 266 -0.42 -13.22 -13.66
C SER A 266 -1.19 -12.82 -12.41
N PHE A 267 -1.99 -11.76 -12.53
CA PHE A 267 -2.88 -11.31 -11.45
C PHE A 267 -3.97 -12.34 -11.10
N THR A 268 -4.44 -13.11 -12.08
CA THR A 268 -5.54 -14.07 -11.90
C THR A 268 -5.05 -15.39 -11.32
N TYR A 269 -3.88 -15.86 -11.77
CA TYR A 269 -3.37 -17.20 -11.43
C TYR A 269 -2.20 -17.18 -10.45
N ASN A 270 -1.60 -16.01 -10.19
CA ASN A 270 -0.39 -15.85 -9.37
C ASN A 270 0.81 -16.71 -9.82
N GLU A 271 0.83 -17.09 -11.10
CA GLU A 271 1.87 -17.85 -11.79
C GLU A 271 2.63 -16.93 -12.76
N ASP A 272 3.78 -17.36 -13.26
CA ASP A 272 4.55 -16.56 -14.22
C ASP A 272 3.75 -16.28 -15.49
N ALA A 273 3.70 -15.00 -15.90
CA ALA A 273 2.82 -14.56 -16.99
C ALA A 273 3.19 -15.24 -18.32
N LEU A 274 4.49 -15.46 -18.57
CA LEU A 274 4.93 -16.20 -19.75
C LEU A 274 4.45 -17.65 -19.74
N ASP A 275 4.46 -18.32 -18.59
CA ASP A 275 3.99 -19.70 -18.48
C ASP A 275 2.49 -19.77 -18.72
N VAL A 276 1.72 -18.85 -18.15
CA VAL A 276 0.28 -18.74 -18.40
C VAL A 276 0.00 -18.49 -19.88
N ILE A 277 0.71 -17.55 -20.52
CA ILE A 277 0.53 -17.23 -21.94
C ILE A 277 0.87 -18.43 -22.82
N THR A 278 2.03 -19.06 -22.61
CA THR A 278 2.50 -20.19 -23.42
C THR A 278 1.63 -21.43 -23.23
N SER A 279 1.04 -21.63 -22.04
CA SER A 279 0.07 -22.71 -21.80
C SER A 279 -1.16 -22.63 -22.70
N LYS A 280 -1.53 -21.43 -23.17
CA LYS A 280 -2.70 -21.20 -24.05
C LYS A 280 -2.36 -21.20 -25.53
N PHE A 281 -1.09 -21.30 -25.91
CA PHE A 281 -0.66 -21.29 -27.32
C PHE A 281 -1.23 -22.45 -28.14
N PRO A 282 -1.22 -23.72 -27.66
CA PRO A 282 -1.77 -24.82 -28.46
C PRO A 282 -3.24 -24.62 -28.82
N ILE A 283 -4.02 -24.08 -27.90
CA ILE A 283 -5.45 -23.77 -28.09
C ILE A 283 -5.60 -22.67 -29.14
N SER A 284 -4.84 -21.58 -29.01
CA SER A 284 -4.88 -20.45 -29.94
C SER A 284 -4.45 -20.84 -31.36
N ILE A 285 -3.41 -21.68 -31.48
CA ILE A 285 -2.92 -22.20 -32.77
C ILE A 285 -3.96 -23.14 -33.40
N TYR A 286 -4.57 -24.02 -32.61
CA TYR A 286 -5.62 -24.92 -33.09
C TYR A 286 -6.81 -24.15 -33.66
N PHE A 287 -7.33 -23.15 -32.93
CA PHE A 287 -8.43 -22.32 -33.42
C PHE A 287 -8.03 -21.40 -34.58
N GLY A 288 -6.80 -20.87 -34.60
CA GLY A 288 -6.32 -20.02 -35.68
C GLY A 288 -5.97 -20.76 -36.98
N LEU A 289 -5.80 -22.09 -36.94
CA LEU A 289 -5.59 -22.92 -38.13
C LEU A 289 -6.90 -23.52 -38.67
N ILE A 290 -7.94 -23.63 -37.84
CA ILE A 290 -9.22 -24.25 -38.19
C ILE A 290 -10.30 -23.19 -38.49
N GLY A 291 -10.20 -21.99 -37.93
CA GLY A 291 -11.08 -20.84 -38.23
C GLY A 291 -10.56 -20.01 -39.38
#